data_AF-R7VM93-F1
#
_entry.id   AF-R7VM93-F1
#
_cell.length_a   1.000
_cell.length_b   1.000
_cell.length_c   1.000
_cell.angle_alpha   90.00
_cell.angle_beta   90.00
_cell.angle_gamma   90.00
#
_symmetry.space_group_name_H-M   'P 1'
#
loop_
_entity.id
_entity.type
_entity.pdbx_description
1 polymer ?
#
loop_
_entity_poly.entity_id
_entity_poly.type
_entity_poly.pdbx_seq_one_letter_code
_entity_poly.pdbx_strand_id
1 'polypeptide(L)'
;MQSDLTIFRFTCLKTSVILPMRAKCTGLEYKLLPQYLKDLGYKNHMVGKWHLGYCRDECLPTSRGFDTFYGLYAGTGDYWSHTFFGKYDWHTNADIDFEANGTHSQDLEMERLDKVFDEHDSKDPLFLYFAPQNPHTPSQPTDEFLNLYPEDKFNDIRRKYLGLTSGLDAMVGKIVEKLIENGMMNNTYVIFVSDNGADPPEGLNTPFRGGKSSLFEGGTKSNSFIYSPLLKKTEYENDG
;
A
#
# COMPACT_ATOMS: atom_id res chain seq x y z
N MET A 1 -6.07 -5.18 26.65
CA MET A 1 -6.58 -4.70 25.36
C MET A 1 -5.47 -4.98 24.36
N GLN A 2 -5.74 -5.72 23.27
CA GLN A 2 -4.75 -5.92 22.20
C GLN A 2 -4.59 -4.58 21.45
N SER A 3 -3.38 -4.29 20.96
CA SER A 3 -3.09 -3.06 20.21
C SER A 3 -3.44 -3.22 18.73
N ASP A 4 -4.00 -2.19 18.12
CA ASP A 4 -4.25 -2.17 16.68
C ASP A 4 -2.93 -2.04 15.92
N LEU A 5 -2.90 -2.60 14.71
CA LEU A 5 -1.72 -2.62 13.85
C LEU A 5 -2.08 -2.14 12.45
N THR A 6 -1.54 -0.99 12.04
CA THR A 6 -1.65 -0.51 10.68
C THR A 6 -0.27 -0.60 10.02
N ILE A 7 -0.16 -1.43 8.97
CA ILE A 7 1.05 -1.55 8.17
C ILE A 7 0.79 -0.94 6.80
N PHE A 8 1.53 0.11 6.48
CA PHE A 8 1.71 0.60 5.14
C PHE A 8 2.89 -0.14 4.54
N ARG A 9 2.64 -0.94 3.51
CA ARG A 9 3.71 -1.69 2.87
C ARG A 9 3.58 -1.59 1.37
N PHE A 10 4.74 -1.39 0.76
CA PHE A 10 4.97 -1.76 -0.61
C PHE A 10 5.86 -3.03 -0.58
N THR A 11 5.68 -3.99 -1.51
CA THR A 11 6.38 -5.32 -1.51
C THR A 11 7.73 -5.46 -2.27
N CYS A 12 8.82 -5.98 -1.65
CA CYS A 12 10.03 -6.50 -2.36
C CYS A 12 10.18 -8.03 -2.25
N LEU A 13 10.67 -8.68 -3.32
CA LEU A 13 10.88 -10.13 -3.46
C LEU A 13 12.32 -10.45 -3.90
N LYS A 14 12.86 -11.56 -3.36
CA LYS A 14 14.25 -12.07 -3.60
C LYS A 14 14.47 -12.65 -5.01
N THR A 15 13.40 -12.95 -5.73
CA THR A 15 13.37 -13.26 -7.16
C THR A 15 12.45 -12.24 -7.83
N SER A 16 12.66 -11.92 -9.11
CA SER A 16 11.79 -10.99 -9.86
C SER A 16 10.31 -11.21 -9.57
N VAL A 17 9.51 -10.15 -9.67
CA VAL A 17 8.11 -10.12 -9.24
C VAL A 17 7.24 -11.21 -9.88
N ILE A 18 6.13 -11.56 -9.22
CA ILE A 18 5.16 -12.50 -9.77
C ILE A 18 4.39 -11.78 -10.89
N LEU A 19 4.74 -12.08 -12.13
CA LEU A 19 4.05 -11.52 -13.29
C LEU A 19 2.60 -12.03 -13.38
N PRO A 20 1.63 -11.18 -13.73
CA PRO A 20 0.22 -11.54 -13.97
C PRO A 20 0.00 -12.83 -14.77
N MET A 21 0.79 -13.01 -15.83
CA MET A 21 0.64 -14.14 -16.76
C MET A 21 1.25 -15.45 -16.24
N ARG A 22 1.86 -15.46 -15.04
CA ARG A 22 2.39 -16.67 -14.43
C ARG A 22 1.34 -17.26 -13.51
N ALA A 23 0.97 -18.52 -13.76
CA ALA A 23 0.12 -19.31 -12.87
C ALA A 23 0.88 -19.74 -11.59
N LYS A 24 1.37 -18.75 -10.83
CA LYS A 24 2.11 -18.93 -9.59
C LYS A 24 1.66 -17.88 -8.58
N CYS A 25 1.60 -18.26 -7.31
CA CYS A 25 1.47 -17.34 -6.19
C CYS A 25 2.52 -17.66 -5.12
N THR A 26 2.60 -16.83 -4.09
CA THR A 26 3.40 -17.13 -2.90
C THR A 26 3.00 -18.49 -2.35
N GLY A 27 3.98 -19.33 -2.00
CA GLY A 27 3.78 -20.71 -1.55
C GLY A 27 2.66 -20.80 -0.51
N LEU A 28 1.77 -21.77 -0.71
CA LEU A 28 0.59 -21.99 0.15
C LEU A 28 1.00 -22.62 1.49
N GLU A 29 2.17 -23.23 1.55
CA GLU A 29 2.81 -23.72 2.78
C GLU A 29 3.22 -22.59 3.74
N TYR A 30 3.36 -21.36 3.24
CA TYR A 30 3.70 -20.21 4.06
C TYR A 30 2.45 -19.52 4.59
N LYS A 31 2.30 -19.56 5.91
CA LYS A 31 1.31 -18.76 6.62
C LYS A 31 1.73 -17.29 6.61
N LEU A 32 0.83 -16.40 6.18
CA LEU A 32 1.08 -14.96 6.12
C LEU A 32 0.68 -14.28 7.44
N LEU A 33 1.25 -13.09 7.70
CA LEU A 33 0.94 -12.27 8.87
C LEU A 33 -0.57 -12.15 9.18
N PRO A 34 -1.45 -11.74 8.25
CA PRO A 34 -2.89 -11.69 8.51
C PRO A 34 -3.48 -13.02 9.02
N GLN A 35 -3.00 -14.18 8.55
CA GLN A 35 -3.48 -15.47 9.06
C GLN A 35 -3.07 -15.71 10.51
N TYR A 36 -1.90 -15.21 10.95
CA TYR A 36 -1.52 -15.25 12.36
C TYR A 36 -2.36 -14.28 13.20
N LEU A 37 -2.62 -13.07 12.69
CA LEU A 37 -3.42 -12.06 13.38
C LEU A 37 -4.90 -12.47 13.49
N LYS A 38 -5.42 -13.16 12.48
CA LYS A 38 -6.77 -13.73 12.50
C LYS A 38 -6.97 -14.71 13.65
N ASP A 39 -5.98 -15.57 13.92
CA ASP A 39 -6.01 -16.50 15.06
C ASP A 39 -6.01 -15.78 16.43
N LEU A 40 -5.53 -14.52 16.45
CA LEU A 40 -5.50 -13.67 17.65
C LEU A 40 -6.75 -12.79 17.78
N GLY A 41 -7.71 -12.91 16.86
CA GLY A 41 -8.97 -12.17 16.89
C GLY A 41 -8.99 -10.86 16.10
N TYR A 42 -7.95 -10.54 15.32
CA TYR A 42 -7.92 -9.32 14.52
C TYR A 42 -8.91 -9.34 13.36
N LYS A 43 -9.50 -8.18 13.09
CA LYS A 43 -10.20 -7.87 11.84
C LYS A 43 -9.20 -7.38 10.82
N ASN A 44 -9.01 -8.17 9.77
CA ASN A 44 -7.92 -7.96 8.81
C ASN A 44 -8.48 -7.36 7.52
N HIS A 45 -8.09 -6.13 7.21
CA HIS A 45 -8.50 -5.45 5.98
C HIS A 45 -7.29 -5.14 5.12
N MET A 46 -7.40 -5.40 3.82
CA MET A 46 -6.39 -5.00 2.84
C MET A 46 -7.00 -4.04 1.82
N VAL A 47 -6.30 -2.93 1.59
CA VAL A 47 -6.68 -1.94 0.57
C VAL A 47 -5.46 -1.65 -0.31
N GLY A 48 -5.62 -1.76 -1.63
CA GLY A 48 -4.61 -1.52 -2.65
C GLY A 48 -4.05 -2.80 -3.29
N LYS A 49 -2.77 -2.77 -3.64
CA LYS A 49 -2.04 -3.75 -4.46
C LYS A 49 -1.71 -5.05 -3.72
N TRP A 50 -2.11 -6.18 -4.29
CA TRP A 50 -1.76 -7.52 -3.80
C TRP A 50 -0.39 -8.03 -4.28
N HIS A 51 -0.25 -8.28 -5.58
CA HIS A 51 0.99 -8.72 -6.25
C HIS A 51 1.68 -9.98 -5.70
N LEU A 52 0.94 -10.85 -4.99
CA LEU A 52 1.45 -12.14 -4.50
C LEU A 52 0.87 -13.34 -5.26
N GLY A 53 0.28 -13.08 -6.43
CA GLY A 53 -0.33 -14.05 -7.34
C GLY A 53 -1.81 -14.32 -7.04
N TYR A 54 -2.57 -14.61 -8.09
CA TYR A 54 -4.03 -14.69 -8.07
C TYR A 54 -4.57 -15.73 -9.08
N CYS A 55 -3.78 -16.76 -9.37
CA CYS A 55 -4.13 -17.77 -10.37
C CYS A 55 -5.17 -18.81 -9.91
N ARG A 56 -5.48 -18.84 -8.62
CA ARG A 56 -6.47 -19.72 -7.96
C ARG A 56 -7.01 -19.01 -6.72
N ASP A 57 -8.17 -19.44 -6.24
CA ASP A 57 -8.84 -18.84 -5.09
C ASP A 57 -7.96 -18.84 -3.83
N GLU A 58 -7.14 -19.87 -3.61
CA GLU A 58 -6.24 -19.96 -2.45
C GLU A 58 -5.10 -18.92 -2.48
N CYS A 59 -4.85 -18.32 -3.64
CA CYS A 59 -3.86 -17.26 -3.81
C CYS A 59 -4.42 -15.87 -3.50
N LEU A 60 -5.75 -15.71 -3.42
CA LEU A 60 -6.39 -14.41 -3.23
C LEU A 60 -6.18 -13.87 -1.80
N PRO A 61 -6.19 -12.53 -1.60
CA PRO A 61 -6.02 -11.93 -0.29
C PRO A 61 -6.97 -12.48 0.79
N THR A 62 -8.24 -12.71 0.42
CA THR A 62 -9.29 -13.22 1.33
C THR A 62 -9.04 -14.67 1.75
N SER A 63 -8.40 -15.48 0.91
CA SER A 63 -7.93 -16.83 1.26
C SER A 63 -6.61 -16.83 2.01
N ARG A 64 -5.93 -15.68 2.09
CA ARG A 64 -4.64 -15.49 2.75
C ARG A 64 -4.72 -14.67 4.03
N GLY A 65 -5.90 -14.68 4.67
CA GLY A 65 -6.10 -14.21 6.05
C GLY A 65 -6.75 -12.84 6.17
N PHE A 66 -6.99 -12.12 5.07
CA PHE A 66 -7.78 -10.90 5.10
C PHE A 66 -9.28 -11.22 5.12
N ASP A 67 -10.05 -10.49 5.93
CA ASP A 67 -11.51 -10.57 5.95
C ASP A 67 -12.11 -9.80 4.79
N THR A 68 -11.51 -8.66 4.41
CA THR A 68 -11.88 -7.91 3.21
C THR A 68 -10.67 -7.49 2.39
N PHE A 69 -10.86 -7.40 1.09
CA PHE A 69 -9.91 -6.86 0.13
C PHE A 69 -10.57 -5.87 -0.81
N TYR A 70 -9.85 -4.80 -1.16
CA TYR A 70 -10.24 -3.89 -2.21
C TYR A 70 -9.03 -3.33 -2.95
N GLY A 71 -9.00 -3.42 -4.27
CA GLY A 71 -7.91 -2.90 -5.09
C GLY A 71 -7.53 -3.85 -6.22
N LEU A 72 -6.26 -3.79 -6.63
CA LEU A 72 -5.73 -4.54 -7.78
C LEU A 72 -4.94 -5.78 -7.34
N TYR A 73 -5.02 -6.86 -8.12
CA TYR A 73 -4.25 -8.08 -7.85
C TYR A 73 -2.84 -8.05 -8.44
N ALA A 74 -2.67 -7.36 -9.57
CA ALA A 74 -1.43 -7.26 -10.31
C ALA A 74 -0.38 -6.39 -9.60
N GLY A 75 0.71 -6.10 -10.31
CA GLY A 75 1.80 -5.28 -9.78
C GLY A 75 1.63 -3.76 -9.99
N THR A 76 0.70 -3.37 -10.85
CA THR A 76 0.45 -2.02 -11.36
C THR A 76 -0.80 -2.07 -12.24
N GLY A 77 -1.39 -0.92 -12.53
CA GLY A 77 -2.46 -0.73 -13.51
C GLY A 77 -2.53 0.73 -13.93
N ASP A 78 -3.36 1.08 -14.91
CA ASP A 78 -3.71 2.48 -15.15
C ASP A 78 -4.54 3.02 -13.97
N TYR A 79 -4.27 4.24 -13.50
CA TYR A 79 -4.90 4.79 -12.27
C TYR A 79 -6.40 5.07 -12.42
N TRP A 80 -6.94 5.16 -13.64
CA TRP A 80 -8.34 5.50 -13.89
C TRP A 80 -9.13 4.33 -14.46
N SER A 81 -8.56 3.66 -15.47
CA SER A 81 -9.18 2.52 -16.13
C SER A 81 -8.88 1.20 -15.44
N HIS A 82 -7.94 1.17 -14.49
CA HIS A 82 -7.51 -0.03 -13.75
C HIS A 82 -7.09 -1.17 -14.66
N THR A 83 -6.59 -0.84 -15.85
CA THR A 83 -6.16 -1.84 -16.83
C THR A 83 -4.65 -2.07 -16.78
N PHE A 84 -4.25 -3.33 -16.91
CA PHE A 84 -2.86 -3.75 -17.09
C PHE A 84 -2.76 -4.82 -18.16
N PHE A 85 -1.83 -4.67 -19.11
CA PHE A 85 -1.74 -5.52 -20.32
C PHE A 85 -3.09 -5.68 -21.06
N GLY A 86 -3.89 -4.61 -21.12
CA GLY A 86 -5.20 -4.61 -21.79
C GLY A 86 -6.29 -5.43 -21.09
N LYS A 87 -6.09 -5.77 -19.81
CA LYS A 87 -7.07 -6.46 -18.97
C LYS A 87 -7.40 -5.58 -17.75
N TYR A 88 -8.68 -5.53 -17.40
CA TYR A 88 -9.16 -4.84 -16.20
C TYR A 88 -8.81 -5.65 -14.94
N ASP A 89 -8.33 -4.98 -13.90
CA ASP A 89 -7.82 -5.60 -12.65
C ASP A 89 -8.19 -4.74 -11.43
N TRP A 90 -9.48 -4.53 -11.19
CA TRP A 90 -9.99 -3.92 -9.95
C TRP A 90 -11.03 -4.82 -9.30
N HIS A 91 -10.88 -5.06 -8.00
CA HIS A 91 -11.61 -6.11 -7.30
C HIS A 91 -12.14 -5.65 -5.94
N THR A 92 -13.34 -6.14 -5.62
CA THR A 92 -13.85 -6.21 -4.26
C THR A 92 -13.85 -7.68 -3.84
N ASN A 93 -13.01 -8.03 -2.87
CA ASN A 93 -12.76 -9.42 -2.49
C ASN A 93 -12.36 -10.26 -3.70
N ALA A 94 -13.14 -11.28 -4.09
CA ALA A 94 -12.89 -12.14 -5.25
C ALA A 94 -13.57 -11.62 -6.54
N ASP A 95 -14.51 -10.68 -6.41
CA ASP A 95 -15.33 -10.20 -7.52
C ASP A 95 -14.65 -9.02 -8.22
N ILE A 96 -14.87 -8.92 -9.53
CA ILE A 96 -14.45 -7.75 -10.32
C ILE A 96 -15.43 -6.61 -10.06
N ASP A 97 -14.91 -5.44 -9.73
CA ASP A 97 -15.70 -4.23 -9.49
C ASP A 97 -15.61 -3.31 -10.70
N PHE A 98 -16.55 -3.42 -11.64
CA PHE A 98 -16.55 -2.58 -12.86
C PHE A 98 -16.98 -1.13 -12.62
N GLU A 99 -17.63 -0.84 -11.49
CA GLU A 99 -18.10 0.52 -11.16
C GLU A 99 -16.92 1.44 -10.82
N ALA A 100 -15.76 0.88 -10.46
CA ALA A 100 -14.53 1.61 -10.23
C ALA A 100 -13.92 2.23 -11.51
N ASN A 101 -14.31 1.76 -12.69
CA ASN A 101 -13.75 2.23 -13.96
C ASN A 101 -14.07 3.72 -14.22
N GLY A 102 -13.02 4.51 -14.42
CA GLY A 102 -13.12 5.96 -14.65
C GLY A 102 -13.00 6.80 -13.37
N THR A 103 -12.89 6.17 -12.20
CA THR A 103 -12.55 6.82 -10.94
C THR A 103 -11.08 6.55 -10.61
N HIS A 104 -10.37 7.57 -10.16
CA HIS A 104 -8.95 7.43 -9.82
C HIS A 104 -8.76 6.47 -8.64
N SER A 105 -7.75 5.60 -8.70
CA SER A 105 -7.50 4.57 -7.68
C SER A 105 -7.34 5.13 -6.27
N GLN A 106 -6.67 6.29 -6.14
CA GLN A 106 -6.58 7.02 -4.87
C GLN A 106 -7.95 7.34 -4.25
N ASP A 107 -8.93 7.80 -5.05
CA ASP A 107 -10.24 8.17 -4.53
C ASP A 107 -11.02 6.93 -4.08
N LEU A 108 -10.93 5.85 -4.85
CA LEU A 108 -11.50 4.55 -4.53
C LEU A 108 -10.92 3.97 -3.23
N GLU A 109 -9.59 4.04 -3.09
CA GLU A 109 -8.88 3.60 -1.88
C GLU A 109 -9.27 4.45 -0.67
N MET A 110 -9.37 5.78 -0.81
CA MET A 110 -9.82 6.68 0.27
C MET A 110 -11.27 6.40 0.70
N GLU A 111 -12.20 6.19 -0.25
CA GLU A 111 -13.58 5.83 0.06
C GLU A 111 -13.65 4.47 0.76
N ARG A 112 -12.82 3.51 0.34
CA ARG A 112 -12.76 2.21 1.01
C ARG A 112 -12.21 2.33 2.43
N LEU A 113 -11.22 3.18 2.67
CA LEU A 113 -10.70 3.44 4.00
C LEU A 113 -11.79 4.00 4.91
N ASP A 114 -12.62 4.93 4.42
CA ASP A 114 -13.79 5.41 5.16
C ASP A 114 -14.70 4.25 5.58
N LYS A 115 -15.08 3.38 4.63
CA LYS A 115 -15.92 2.20 4.93
C LYS A 115 -15.29 1.27 5.96
N VAL A 116 -13.99 0.99 5.85
CA VAL A 116 -13.28 0.13 6.82
C VAL A 116 -13.38 0.70 8.24
N PHE A 117 -13.13 1.99 8.41
CA PHE A 117 -13.20 2.62 9.74
C PHE A 117 -14.63 2.77 10.26
N ASP A 118 -15.57 3.13 9.38
CA ASP A 118 -16.97 3.35 9.76
C ASP A 118 -17.69 2.04 10.15
N GLU A 119 -17.27 0.90 9.56
CA GLU A 119 -17.84 -0.42 9.83
C GLU A 119 -17.12 -1.19 10.96
N HIS A 120 -15.97 -0.69 11.44
CA HIS A 120 -15.15 -1.40 12.42
C HIS A 120 -15.73 -1.27 13.85
N ASP A 121 -16.00 -2.42 14.50
CA ASP A 121 -16.33 -2.46 15.93
C ASP A 121 -15.02 -2.38 16.75
N SER A 122 -14.84 -1.28 17.48
CA SER A 122 -13.65 -0.99 18.30
C SER A 122 -13.39 -1.98 19.44
N LYS A 123 -14.27 -2.97 19.66
CA LYS A 123 -14.02 -4.10 20.56
C LYS A 123 -13.07 -5.13 19.99
N ASP A 124 -13.05 -5.28 18.66
CA ASP A 124 -12.16 -6.20 17.96
C ASP A 124 -10.90 -5.43 17.53
N PRO A 125 -9.69 -6.00 17.64
CA PRO A 125 -8.49 -5.28 17.20
C PRO A 125 -8.41 -5.21 15.67
N LEU A 126 -7.98 -4.06 15.14
CA LEU A 126 -7.86 -3.80 13.72
C LEU A 126 -6.46 -4.13 13.19
N PHE A 127 -6.42 -4.86 12.07
CA PHE A 127 -5.24 -4.95 11.21
C PHE A 127 -5.55 -4.39 9.83
N LEU A 128 -5.02 -3.20 9.52
CA LEU A 128 -5.11 -2.60 8.20
C LEU A 128 -3.77 -2.76 7.46
N TYR A 129 -3.80 -3.46 6.34
CA TYR A 129 -2.71 -3.52 5.39
C TYR A 129 -3.00 -2.60 4.19
N PHE A 130 -2.42 -1.41 4.20
CA PHE A 130 -2.61 -0.41 3.16
C PHE A 130 -1.42 -0.42 2.20
N ALA A 131 -1.67 -0.74 0.94
CA ALA A 131 -0.65 -0.88 -0.10
C ALA A 131 -1.10 -0.13 -1.37
N PRO A 132 -1.21 1.20 -1.32
CA PRO A 132 -1.78 1.97 -2.43
C PRO A 132 -0.95 1.82 -3.70
N GLN A 133 -1.51 2.21 -4.84
CA GLN A 133 -0.75 2.21 -6.09
C GLN A 133 0.37 3.27 -6.10
N ASN A 134 0.17 4.41 -5.44
CA ASN A 134 1.09 5.54 -5.41
C ASN A 134 2.47 5.18 -4.80
N PRO A 135 3.61 5.69 -5.31
CA PRO A 135 3.77 6.52 -6.51
C PRO A 135 4.23 5.69 -7.73
N HIS A 136 3.85 4.41 -7.81
CA HIS A 136 4.32 3.53 -8.88
C HIS A 136 3.77 3.96 -10.24
N THR A 137 4.54 3.71 -11.31
CA THR A 137 4.09 3.91 -12.69
C THR A 137 2.85 3.10 -13.05
N PRO A 138 2.09 3.52 -14.08
CA PRO A 138 2.21 4.76 -14.85
C PRO A 138 1.92 6.02 -14.02
N SER A 139 2.73 7.08 -14.12
CA SER A 139 2.61 8.24 -13.23
C SER A 139 1.44 9.16 -13.62
N GLN A 140 0.28 8.97 -12.99
CA GLN A 140 -0.98 9.63 -13.37
C GLN A 140 -1.68 10.28 -12.15
N PRO A 141 -1.08 11.27 -11.48
CA PRO A 141 -1.74 11.93 -10.35
C PRO A 141 -3.02 12.66 -10.78
N THR A 142 -3.92 12.91 -9.83
CA THR A 142 -5.03 13.85 -10.02
C THR A 142 -4.51 15.28 -10.19
N ASP A 143 -5.34 16.14 -10.80
CA ASP A 143 -4.99 17.54 -11.03
C ASP A 143 -4.72 18.29 -9.71
N GLU A 144 -5.44 17.95 -8.64
CA GLU A 144 -5.25 18.54 -7.31
C GLU A 144 -3.77 18.46 -6.88
N PHE A 145 -3.18 17.27 -6.93
CA PHE A 145 -1.79 17.07 -6.51
C PHE A 145 -0.77 17.45 -7.58
N LEU A 146 -1.11 17.31 -8.87
CA LEU A 146 -0.22 17.73 -9.95
C LEU A 146 0.01 19.25 -9.93
N ASN A 147 -1.03 20.02 -9.62
CA ASN A 147 -0.99 21.48 -9.60
C ASN A 147 -0.15 22.06 -8.45
N LEU A 148 0.22 21.26 -7.45
CA LEU A 148 1.18 21.65 -6.40
C LEU A 148 2.59 21.88 -6.95
N TYR A 149 2.90 21.31 -8.12
CA TYR A 149 4.23 21.30 -8.71
C TYR A 149 4.21 22.02 -10.07
N PRO A 150 4.61 23.30 -10.13
CA PRO A 150 4.47 24.10 -11.35
C PRO A 150 5.51 23.72 -12.42
N GLU A 151 5.13 23.89 -13.70
CA GLU A 151 5.89 23.40 -14.86
C GLU A 151 7.23 24.12 -15.06
N ASP A 152 7.35 25.35 -14.58
CA ASP A 152 8.57 26.16 -14.68
C ASP A 152 9.67 25.73 -13.69
N LYS A 153 9.32 24.98 -12.64
CA LYS A 153 10.26 24.52 -11.61
C LYS A 153 10.64 23.05 -11.73
N PHE A 154 9.77 22.23 -12.32
CA PHE A 154 9.93 20.78 -12.35
C PHE A 154 9.61 20.24 -13.73
N ASN A 155 10.41 19.29 -14.23
CA ASN A 155 10.06 18.55 -15.44
C ASN A 155 8.84 17.65 -15.21
N ASP A 156 8.15 17.27 -16.29
CA ASP A 156 6.89 16.52 -16.24
C ASP A 156 6.98 15.19 -15.46
N ILE A 157 8.05 14.41 -15.67
CA ILE A 157 8.28 13.14 -14.96
C ILE A 157 8.33 13.39 -13.45
N ARG A 158 9.10 14.40 -13.02
CA ARG A 158 9.26 14.73 -11.62
C ARG A 158 7.96 15.29 -11.02
N ARG A 159 7.23 16.12 -11.76
CA ARG A 159 5.93 16.66 -11.34
C ARG A 159 4.93 15.55 -11.06
N LYS A 160 4.80 14.60 -11.98
CA LYS A 160 3.86 13.49 -11.84
C LYS A 160 4.21 12.59 -10.65
N TYR A 161 5.49 12.26 -10.49
CA TYR A 161 5.97 11.50 -9.35
C TYR A 161 5.70 12.22 -8.01
N LEU A 162 5.98 13.52 -7.96
CA LEU A 162 5.73 14.34 -6.78
C LEU A 162 4.22 14.47 -6.49
N GLY A 163 3.39 14.66 -7.51
CA GLY A 163 1.94 14.67 -7.37
C GLY A 163 1.41 13.37 -6.76
N LEU A 164 1.85 12.21 -7.26
CA LEU A 164 1.47 10.92 -6.65
C LEU A 164 2.02 10.76 -5.22
N THR A 165 3.20 11.31 -4.94
CA THR A 165 3.78 11.30 -3.59
C THR A 165 2.97 12.16 -2.63
N SER A 166 2.49 13.34 -3.04
CA SER A 166 1.57 14.15 -2.23
C SER A 166 0.21 13.49 -2.04
N GLY A 167 -0.31 12.81 -3.07
CA GLY A 167 -1.52 12.01 -2.94
C GLY A 167 -1.37 10.88 -1.91
N LEU A 168 -0.20 10.23 -1.88
CA LEU A 168 0.14 9.25 -0.84
C LEU A 168 0.16 9.87 0.56
N ASP A 169 0.74 11.06 0.72
CA ASP A 169 0.75 11.79 1.99
C ASP A 169 -0.67 12.09 2.48
N ALA A 170 -1.57 12.54 1.58
CA ALA A 170 -2.97 12.78 1.90
C ALA A 170 -3.71 11.50 2.32
N MET A 171 -3.47 10.37 1.63
CA MET A 171 -4.05 9.07 2.02
C MET A 171 -3.58 8.61 3.40
N VAL A 172 -2.29 8.79 3.72
CA VAL A 172 -1.76 8.50 5.07
C VAL A 172 -2.40 9.43 6.10
N GLY A 173 -2.54 10.72 5.78
CA GLY A 173 -3.23 11.72 6.60
C GLY A 173 -4.65 11.27 6.95
N LYS A 174 -5.43 10.84 5.96
CA LYS A 174 -6.79 10.32 6.14
C LYS A 174 -6.85 9.14 7.12
N ILE A 175 -5.91 8.20 7.02
CA ILE A 175 -5.85 7.06 7.96
C ILE A 175 -5.56 7.54 9.39
N VAL A 176 -4.60 8.45 9.55
CA VAL A 176 -4.27 9.02 10.86
C VAL A 176 -5.45 9.79 11.44
N GLU A 177 -6.14 10.60 10.62
CA GLU A 177 -7.35 11.33 11.01
C GLU A 177 -8.43 10.37 11.50
N LYS A 178 -8.75 9.32 10.72
CA LYS A 178 -9.73 8.30 11.12
C LYS A 178 -9.33 7.57 12.41
N LEU A 179 -8.06 7.25 12.61
CA LEU A 179 -7.58 6.66 13.86
C LEU A 179 -7.76 7.59 15.06
N ILE A 180 -7.58 8.91 14.87
CA ILE A 180 -7.78 9.91 15.93
C ILE A 180 -9.27 10.11 16.21
N GLU A 181 -10.08 10.31 15.18
CA GLU A 181 -11.54 10.53 15.28
C GLU A 181 -12.25 9.37 15.96
N ASN A 182 -11.83 8.13 15.68
CA ASN A 182 -12.37 6.92 16.30
C ASN A 182 -11.71 6.59 17.66
N GLY A 183 -10.79 7.42 18.16
CA GLY A 183 -10.12 7.22 19.45
C GLY A 183 -9.16 6.02 19.51
N MET A 184 -8.77 5.47 18.36
CA MET A 184 -7.92 4.27 18.22
C MET A 184 -6.41 4.59 18.30
N MET A 185 -6.02 5.82 17.98
CA MET A 185 -4.61 6.22 17.82
C MET A 185 -3.74 5.90 19.04
N ASN A 186 -4.29 6.02 20.26
CA ASN A 186 -3.57 5.78 21.51
C ASN A 186 -3.16 4.31 21.72
N ASN A 187 -3.78 3.39 20.98
CA ASN A 187 -3.52 1.96 21.07
C ASN A 187 -3.14 1.36 19.70
N THR A 188 -2.67 2.19 18.76
CA THR A 188 -2.33 1.76 17.40
C THR A 188 -0.82 1.87 17.15
N TYR A 189 -0.26 0.87 16.46
CA TYR A 189 1.03 0.99 15.78
C TYR A 189 0.82 1.33 14.32
N VAL A 190 1.38 2.46 13.87
CA VAL A 190 1.42 2.90 12.48
C VAL A 190 2.82 2.62 11.95
N ILE A 191 2.95 1.68 11.02
CA ILE A 191 4.23 1.26 10.43
C ILE A 191 4.24 1.67 8.97
N PHE A 192 5.12 2.58 8.59
CA PHE A 192 5.34 2.95 7.20
C PHE A 192 6.59 2.28 6.64
N VAL A 193 6.49 1.63 5.47
CA VAL A 193 7.64 1.05 4.78
C VAL A 193 7.44 0.98 3.25
N SER A 194 8.45 1.43 2.49
CA SER A 194 8.53 1.24 1.03
C SER A 194 8.98 -0.17 0.63
N ASP A 195 8.59 -0.65 -0.56
CA ASP A 195 8.92 -1.99 -1.07
C ASP A 195 10.39 -2.11 -1.29
N ASN A 196 10.83 -1.19 -2.11
CA ASN A 196 12.14 -1.08 -2.67
C ASN A 196 12.48 0.40 -2.67
N GLY A 197 13.73 0.69 -2.98
CA GLY A 197 14.09 2.03 -3.38
C GLY A 197 13.42 2.42 -4.69
N ALA A 198 13.41 3.72 -4.98
CA ALA A 198 12.66 4.28 -6.08
C ALA A 198 13.23 3.88 -7.45
N ASP A 199 12.42 4.00 -8.49
CA ASP A 199 12.79 3.76 -9.89
C ASP A 199 13.27 5.08 -10.54
N PRO A 200 14.56 5.25 -10.87
CA PRO A 200 15.03 6.46 -11.55
C PRO A 200 14.62 6.43 -13.04
N PRO A 201 14.28 7.58 -13.66
CA PRO A 201 14.47 8.94 -13.15
C PRO A 201 13.28 9.51 -12.36
N GLU A 202 12.24 8.74 -12.08
CA GLU A 202 11.00 9.24 -11.44
C GLU A 202 11.26 9.62 -9.98
N GLY A 203 11.77 8.66 -9.22
CA GLY A 203 12.18 8.86 -7.83
C GLY A 203 13.69 9.04 -7.69
N LEU A 204 14.09 9.49 -6.50
CA LEU A 204 15.49 9.75 -6.15
C LEU A 204 15.88 8.90 -4.95
N ASN A 205 17.05 8.27 -5.03
CA ASN A 205 17.61 7.44 -3.96
C ASN A 205 18.85 8.07 -3.31
N THR A 206 19.18 9.33 -3.64
CA THR A 206 20.33 10.05 -3.10
C THR A 206 20.34 10.01 -1.56
N PRO A 207 21.48 9.72 -0.91
CA PRO A 207 22.82 9.54 -1.46
C PRO A 207 23.16 8.10 -1.90
N PHE A 208 22.21 7.18 -1.84
CA PHE A 208 22.44 5.77 -2.06
C PHE A 208 22.58 5.42 -3.55
N ARG A 209 23.47 4.47 -3.84
CA ARG A 209 23.72 3.98 -5.19
C ARG A 209 22.57 3.09 -5.65
N GLY A 210 22.17 3.21 -6.92
CA GLY A 210 21.19 2.31 -7.55
C GLY A 210 19.73 2.72 -7.36
N GLY A 211 18.84 1.80 -7.70
CA GLY A 211 17.40 1.99 -7.70
C GLY A 211 16.67 0.66 -7.66
N LYS A 212 15.35 0.70 -7.85
CA LYS A 212 14.48 -0.48 -8.00
C LYS A 212 15.16 -1.57 -8.84
N SER A 213 14.97 -2.83 -8.42
CA SER A 213 15.60 -4.03 -9.01
C SER A 213 17.11 -4.18 -8.82
N SER A 214 17.81 -3.22 -8.21
CA SER A 214 19.22 -3.36 -7.86
C SER A 214 19.43 -3.89 -6.44
N LEU A 215 20.57 -4.55 -6.21
CA LEU A 215 21.00 -5.00 -4.87
C LEU A 215 21.83 -3.94 -4.12
N PHE A 216 21.94 -2.74 -4.67
CA PHE A 216 22.59 -1.63 -3.98
C PHE A 216 21.62 -0.98 -2.99
N GLU A 217 22.16 -0.20 -2.04
CA GLU A 217 21.36 0.52 -1.03
C GLU A 217 20.19 1.30 -1.64
N GLY A 218 20.37 1.95 -2.80
CA GLY A 218 19.28 2.68 -3.46
C GLY A 218 18.16 1.80 -4.02
N GLY A 219 18.31 0.47 -4.04
CA GLY A 219 17.27 -0.49 -4.38
C GLY A 219 16.69 -1.24 -3.18
N THR A 220 17.49 -1.43 -2.11
CA THR A 220 17.12 -2.29 -0.97
C THR A 220 16.93 -1.53 0.35
N LYS A 221 17.50 -0.34 0.52
CA LYS A 221 17.32 0.52 1.69
C LYS A 221 16.11 1.42 1.45
N SER A 222 14.99 1.04 2.07
CA SER A 222 13.71 1.72 1.92
C SER A 222 13.45 2.71 3.05
N ASN A 223 12.72 3.79 2.75
CA ASN A 223 12.19 4.69 3.76
C ASN A 223 11.19 3.92 4.64
N SER A 224 11.37 4.00 5.96
CA SER A 224 10.47 3.39 6.92
C SER A 224 10.46 4.13 8.24
N PHE A 225 9.31 4.18 8.90
CA PHE A 225 9.17 4.66 10.27
C PHE A 225 8.09 3.88 11.00
N ILE A 226 8.12 3.92 12.33
CA ILE A 226 7.05 3.42 13.18
C ILE A 226 6.64 4.55 14.10
N TYR A 227 5.33 4.80 14.18
CA TYR A 227 4.72 5.69 15.13
C TYR A 227 3.75 4.92 16.02
N SER A 228 3.86 5.11 17.34
CA SER A 228 2.82 4.73 18.29
C SER A 228 3.06 5.42 19.63
N PRO A 229 2.01 5.90 20.32
CA PRO A 229 2.11 6.32 21.71
C PRO A 229 2.58 5.20 22.66
N LEU A 230 2.50 3.94 22.23
CA LEU A 230 2.93 2.76 22.99
C LEU A 230 4.45 2.51 22.93
N LEU A 231 5.18 3.17 22.02
CA LEU A 231 6.63 3.02 21.92
C LEU A 231 7.31 3.66 23.13
N LYS A 232 8.19 2.90 23.80
CA LYS A 232 9.04 3.44 24.86
C LYS A 232 10.13 4.29 24.21
N LYS A 233 10.26 5.55 24.63
CA LYS A 233 11.41 6.38 24.27
C LYS A 233 12.62 5.86 25.03
N THR A 234 13.55 5.22 24.32
CA THR A 234 14.76 4.62 24.91
C THR A 234 15.98 5.54 24.86
N GLU A 235 15.84 6.78 24.35
CA GLU A 235 16.92 7.77 24.14
C GLU A 235 18.11 7.24 23.31
N TYR A 236 17.92 6.13 22.61
CA TYR A 236 18.93 5.50 21.76
C TYR A 236 18.73 5.97 20.32
N GLU A 237 19.76 6.59 19.76
CA GLU A 237 19.86 6.97 18.36
C GLU A 237 20.92 6.10 17.69
N ASN A 238 20.61 5.54 16.52
CA ASN A 238 21.52 4.77 15.70
C ASN A 238 21.46 5.34 14.28
N ASP A 239 22.53 6.01 13.87
CA ASP A 239 22.59 6.77 12.62
C ASP A 239 22.85 5.89 11.38
N GLY A 240 22.91 4.56 11.57
CA GLY A 240 23.12 3.58 10.50
C GLY A 240 24.59 3.42 10.13
#